data_AF-A0AAN7XE53-F1
#
_entry.id   AF-A0AAN7XE53-F1
#
_cell.length_a   1.000
_cell.length_b   1.000
_cell.length_c   1.000
_cell.angle_alpha   90.00
_cell.angle_beta   90.00
_cell.angle_gamma   90.00
#
_symmetry.space_group_name_H-M   'P 1'
#
loop_
_entity.id
_entity.type
_entity.pdbx_description
1 polymer ?
#
loop_
_entity_poly.entity_id
_entity_poly.type
_entity_poly.pdbx_seq_one_letter_code
_entity_poly.pdbx_strand_id
1 'polypeptide(L)'
;MERSIPGWCVLFALVLHGCMAAKELQCQEISVPLCKGIGYNYTYMPNQFNHDTQDEAGLEVHQFWPLVEIKCSPDLRFFLCSMYTPICLEDYKKPLPPCRSVCERAKAGCAPLMRQYGFPWPDRMRCDLLPEQGNQDTLCMDYNRSQTTTASPVVAKPTNRPVKPYNPRKKISYGRVIPGKHKPAESPCEPGCFCRAPMVPVTGDSHPLHNRVKTGQI
;
A
#
# COMPACT_ATOMS: atom_id res chain seq x y z
N MET A 1 -14.52 -23.68 -69.25
CA MET A 1 -15.07 -22.96 -68.08
C MET A 1 -13.89 -22.56 -67.21
N GLU A 2 -13.25 -21.43 -67.50
CA GLU A 2 -12.25 -20.84 -66.60
C GLU A 2 -12.82 -19.52 -66.11
N ARG A 3 -13.13 -19.44 -64.82
CA ARG A 3 -13.56 -18.20 -64.18
C ARG A 3 -12.31 -17.45 -63.74
N SER A 4 -11.94 -16.42 -64.51
CA SER A 4 -10.93 -15.45 -64.10
C SER A 4 -11.39 -14.73 -62.83
N ILE A 5 -10.61 -14.83 -61.76
CA ILE A 5 -10.82 -14.08 -60.52
C ILE A 5 -10.31 -12.65 -60.76
N PRO A 6 -11.13 -11.60 -60.61
CA PRO A 6 -10.70 -10.23 -60.85
C PRO A 6 -9.60 -9.84 -59.84
N GLY A 7 -8.53 -9.22 -60.33
CA GLY A 7 -7.32 -8.89 -59.56
C GLY A 7 -7.54 -8.01 -58.30
N TRP A 8 -8.70 -7.37 -58.18
CA TRP A 8 -9.10 -6.65 -56.96
C TRP A 8 -9.43 -7.58 -55.78
N CYS A 9 -9.81 -8.85 -56.02
CA CYS A 9 -9.99 -9.83 -54.95
C CYS A 9 -8.65 -10.20 -54.25
N VAL A 10 -7.53 -10.15 -54.98
CA VAL A 10 -6.21 -10.50 -54.43
C VAL A 10 -5.65 -9.38 -53.55
N LEU A 11 -5.93 -8.12 -53.89
CA LEU A 11 -5.46 -6.96 -53.12
C LEU A 11 -6.22 -6.76 -51.80
N PHE A 12 -7.51 -7.12 -51.73
CA PHE A 12 -8.27 -7.09 -50.47
C PHE A 12 -7.85 -8.19 -49.48
N ALA A 13 -7.26 -9.28 -49.95
CA ALA A 13 -6.80 -10.38 -49.09
C ALA A 13 -5.52 -10.03 -48.28
N LEU A 14 -4.76 -9.02 -48.71
CA LEU A 14 -3.51 -8.62 -48.06
C LEU A 14 -3.68 -7.57 -46.96
N VAL A 15 -4.88 -7.03 -46.74
CA VAL A 15 -5.12 -5.92 -45.79
C VAL A 15 -5.72 -6.39 -44.44
N LEU A 16 -5.99 -7.69 -44.25
CA LEU A 16 -6.80 -8.19 -43.12
C LEU A 16 -6.20 -9.34 -42.30
N HIS A 17 -4.87 -9.43 -42.14
CA HIS A 17 -4.26 -10.46 -41.28
C HIS A 17 -3.24 -9.92 -40.27
N GLY A 18 -3.49 -8.74 -39.72
CA GLY A 18 -2.86 -8.27 -38.49
C GLY A 18 -3.69 -8.64 -37.26
N CYS A 19 -3.92 -9.93 -36.98
CA CYS A 19 -4.43 -10.34 -35.68
C CYS A 19 -3.32 -10.09 -34.64
N MET A 20 -3.33 -8.91 -34.01
CA MET A 20 -2.69 -8.75 -32.72
C MET A 20 -3.41 -9.68 -31.75
N ALA A 21 -2.90 -10.90 -31.57
CA ALA A 21 -3.37 -11.81 -30.54
C ALA A 21 -3.04 -11.16 -29.19
N ALA A 22 -4.03 -10.52 -28.58
CA ALA A 22 -3.95 -10.11 -27.19
C ALA A 22 -3.75 -11.40 -26.38
N LYS A 23 -2.52 -11.62 -25.90
CA LYS A 23 -2.16 -12.80 -25.11
C LYS A 23 -3.00 -12.76 -23.84
N GLU A 24 -3.93 -13.68 -23.69
CA GLU A 24 -4.78 -13.79 -22.51
C GLU A 24 -3.89 -14.03 -21.27
N LEU A 25 -4.19 -13.35 -20.16
CA LEU A 25 -3.47 -13.54 -18.89
C LEU A 25 -3.69 -14.97 -18.39
N GLN A 26 -2.69 -15.83 -18.63
CA GLN A 26 -2.65 -17.19 -18.09
C GLN A 26 -1.99 -17.18 -16.71
N CYS A 27 -2.72 -17.64 -15.71
CA CYS A 27 -2.19 -17.82 -14.38
C CYS A 27 -1.26 -19.05 -14.34
N GLN A 28 -0.10 -18.88 -13.71
CA GLN A 28 0.88 -19.93 -13.47
C GLN A 28 1.31 -19.90 -12.01
N GLU A 29 1.66 -21.05 -11.44
CA GLU A 29 2.12 -21.12 -10.06
C GLU A 29 3.43 -20.35 -9.90
N ILE A 30 3.57 -19.61 -8.80
CA ILE A 30 4.79 -18.87 -8.50
C ILE A 30 5.94 -19.85 -8.30
N SER A 31 6.99 -19.81 -9.10
CA SER A 31 8.20 -20.63 -8.91
C SER A 31 9.31 -19.86 -8.17
N VAL A 32 9.26 -18.53 -8.16
CA VAL A 32 10.29 -17.67 -7.56
C VAL A 32 10.38 -17.90 -6.04
N PRO A 33 11.51 -18.40 -5.49
CA PRO A 33 11.62 -18.78 -4.08
C PRO A 33 11.31 -17.64 -3.10
N LEU A 34 11.77 -16.42 -3.40
CA LEU A 34 11.53 -15.25 -2.55
C LEU A 34 10.02 -14.97 -2.37
N CYS A 35 9.20 -15.31 -3.36
CA CYS A 35 7.80 -14.95 -3.46
C CYS A 35 6.82 -16.07 -3.10
N LYS A 36 7.30 -17.20 -2.58
CA LYS A 36 6.45 -18.26 -2.05
C LYS A 36 5.84 -17.88 -0.69
N GLY A 37 4.55 -18.13 -0.47
CA GLY A 37 3.91 -17.96 0.85
C GLY A 37 3.73 -16.50 1.29
N ILE A 38 3.51 -15.59 0.34
CA ILE A 38 3.30 -14.14 0.59
C ILE A 38 1.82 -13.74 0.66
N GLY A 39 0.90 -14.69 0.52
CA GLY A 39 -0.55 -14.46 0.53
C GLY A 39 -1.28 -14.81 -0.77
N TYR A 40 -0.55 -15.17 -1.83
CA TYR A 40 -1.11 -15.73 -3.06
C TYR A 40 -0.10 -16.69 -3.71
N ASN A 41 -0.60 -17.57 -4.58
CA ASN A 41 0.18 -18.68 -5.16
C ASN A 41 0.36 -18.59 -6.68
N TYR A 42 -0.41 -17.73 -7.36
CA TYR A 42 -0.43 -17.65 -8.81
C TYR A 42 -0.04 -16.25 -9.29
N THR A 43 0.74 -16.21 -10.38
CA THR A 43 1.17 -15.00 -11.08
C THR A 43 0.85 -15.13 -12.57
N TYR A 44 0.90 -14.03 -13.31
CA TYR A 44 0.92 -14.05 -14.77
C TYR A 44 2.23 -13.47 -15.29
N MET A 45 2.52 -13.70 -16.57
CA MET A 45 3.62 -13.06 -17.32
C MET A 45 3.11 -12.56 -18.68
N PRO A 46 3.70 -11.48 -19.25
CA PRO A 46 4.80 -10.70 -18.69
C PRO A 46 4.38 -9.82 -17.51
N ASN A 47 5.34 -9.50 -16.63
CA ASN A 47 5.11 -8.51 -15.56
C ASN A 47 5.30 -7.07 -16.07
N GLN A 48 5.07 -6.08 -15.22
CA GLN A 48 5.18 -4.65 -15.58
C GLN A 48 6.61 -4.19 -15.96
N PHE A 49 7.62 -5.01 -15.69
CA PHE A 49 9.01 -4.75 -16.07
C PHE A 49 9.39 -5.44 -17.39
N ASN A 50 8.42 -6.05 -18.08
CA ASN A 50 8.57 -6.81 -19.32
C ASN A 50 9.45 -8.06 -19.17
N HIS A 51 9.47 -8.66 -17.98
CA HIS A 51 10.01 -10.00 -17.85
C HIS A 51 9.00 -11.00 -18.41
N ASP A 52 9.42 -11.80 -19.39
CA ASP A 52 8.56 -12.79 -20.04
C ASP A 52 8.40 -14.07 -19.22
N THR A 53 9.33 -14.31 -18.29
CA THR A 53 9.40 -15.54 -17.49
C THR A 53 9.63 -15.24 -16.01
N GLN A 54 9.26 -16.20 -15.15
CA GLN A 54 9.56 -16.12 -13.72
C GLN A 54 11.04 -16.25 -13.40
N ASP A 55 11.82 -16.95 -14.23
CA ASP A 55 13.25 -17.08 -14.02
C ASP A 55 13.95 -15.72 -14.21
N GLU A 56 13.56 -14.98 -15.25
CA GLU A 56 14.04 -13.63 -15.52
C GLU A 56 13.68 -12.66 -14.39
N ALA A 57 12.38 -12.62 -14.01
CA ALA A 57 11.92 -11.79 -12.89
C ALA A 57 12.59 -12.21 -11.55
N GLY A 58 12.82 -13.52 -11.39
CA GLY A 58 13.47 -14.13 -10.24
C GLY A 58 14.92 -13.68 -10.07
N LEU A 59 15.68 -13.60 -11.17
CA LEU A 59 17.07 -13.11 -11.16
C LEU A 59 17.17 -11.64 -10.73
N GLU A 60 16.25 -10.77 -11.18
CA GLU A 60 16.26 -9.36 -10.76
C GLU A 60 15.80 -9.20 -9.30
N VAL A 61 14.68 -9.81 -8.92
CA VAL A 61 14.15 -9.64 -7.55
C VAL A 61 15.08 -10.23 -6.48
N HIS A 62 15.86 -11.26 -6.81
CA HIS A 62 16.82 -11.86 -5.89
C HIS A 62 17.93 -10.89 -5.45
N GLN A 63 18.18 -9.80 -6.20
CA GLN A 63 19.12 -8.74 -5.79
C GLN A 63 18.70 -8.06 -4.49
N PHE A 64 17.41 -8.11 -4.14
CA PHE A 64 16.86 -7.55 -2.91
C PHE A 64 16.86 -8.54 -1.72
N TRP A 65 17.33 -9.78 -1.92
CA TRP A 65 17.34 -10.81 -0.87
C TRP A 65 17.99 -10.35 0.44
N PRO A 66 19.16 -9.67 0.44
CA PRO A 66 19.78 -9.19 1.68
C PRO A 66 18.89 -8.21 2.47
N LEU A 67 18.14 -7.34 1.78
CA LEU A 67 17.22 -6.39 2.41
C LEU A 67 16.01 -7.10 3.03
N VAL A 68 15.53 -8.17 2.39
CA VAL A 68 14.44 -9.01 2.91
C VAL A 68 14.89 -9.78 4.15
N GLU A 69 16.10 -10.35 4.15
CA GLU A 69 16.66 -11.08 5.31
C GLU A 69 16.98 -10.16 6.50
N ILE A 70 17.49 -8.96 6.25
CA ILE A 70 17.68 -7.93 7.29
C ILE A 70 16.34 -7.43 7.85
N LYS A 71 15.24 -7.60 7.09
CA LYS A 71 13.88 -7.17 7.48
C LYS A 71 13.82 -5.68 7.79
N CYS A 72 14.45 -4.84 6.96
CA CYS A 72 14.38 -3.38 7.08
C CYS A 72 12.93 -2.84 7.01
N SER A 73 12.01 -3.57 6.39
CA SER A 73 10.57 -3.32 6.46
C SER A 73 9.79 -4.64 6.36
N PRO A 74 8.71 -4.83 7.15
CA PRO A 74 7.86 -6.01 7.03
C PRO A 74 7.10 -6.07 5.71
N ASP A 75 6.88 -4.92 5.07
CA ASP A 75 6.14 -4.83 3.81
C ASP A 75 7.02 -5.08 2.57
N LEU A 76 8.36 -5.07 2.70
CA LEU A 76 9.27 -5.13 1.56
C LEU A 76 9.06 -6.38 0.70
N ARG A 77 8.99 -7.56 1.33
CA ARG A 77 8.85 -8.82 0.61
C ARG A 77 7.56 -8.87 -0.21
N PHE A 78 6.45 -8.49 0.39
CA PHE A 78 5.16 -8.42 -0.28
C PHE A 78 5.18 -7.37 -1.41
N PHE A 79 5.76 -6.20 -1.16
CA PHE A 79 5.90 -5.15 -2.17
C PHE A 79 6.70 -5.62 -3.39
N LEU A 80 7.88 -6.19 -3.19
CA LEU A 80 8.71 -6.70 -4.30
C LEU A 80 7.95 -7.75 -5.11
N CYS A 81 7.36 -8.74 -4.44
CA CYS A 81 6.68 -9.82 -5.13
C CYS A 81 5.40 -9.37 -5.85
N SER A 82 4.66 -8.39 -5.32
CA SER A 82 3.52 -7.80 -6.04
C SER A 82 3.94 -7.01 -7.28
N MET A 83 5.21 -6.60 -7.38
CA MET A 83 5.76 -5.94 -8.57
C MET A 83 6.37 -6.93 -9.59
N TYR A 84 7.11 -7.93 -9.13
CA TYR A 84 7.83 -8.90 -9.98
C TYR A 84 7.03 -10.16 -10.33
N THR A 85 6.18 -10.63 -9.42
CA THR A 85 5.30 -11.79 -9.58
C THR A 85 3.87 -11.36 -9.24
N PRO A 86 3.25 -10.46 -10.02
CA PRO A 86 1.96 -9.87 -9.69
C PRO A 86 0.87 -10.94 -9.55
N ILE A 87 -0.06 -10.75 -8.61
CA ILE A 87 -1.14 -11.72 -8.37
C ILE A 87 -1.96 -11.97 -9.65
N CYS A 88 -2.26 -13.25 -9.89
CA CYS A 88 -3.20 -13.67 -10.92
C CYS A 88 -4.44 -14.27 -10.28
N LEU A 89 -5.60 -13.76 -10.66
CA LEU A 89 -6.91 -14.24 -10.20
C LEU A 89 -7.70 -14.69 -11.45
N GLU A 90 -8.32 -15.86 -11.39
CA GLU A 90 -9.06 -16.40 -12.54
C GLU A 90 -10.22 -15.47 -12.95
N ASP A 91 -10.93 -14.93 -11.95
CA ASP A 91 -12.10 -14.06 -12.12
C ASP A 91 -11.77 -12.58 -12.34
N TYR A 92 -10.49 -12.18 -12.20
CA TYR A 92 -10.07 -10.77 -12.31
C TYR A 92 -8.88 -10.62 -13.27
N LYS A 93 -9.19 -10.21 -14.50
CA LYS A 93 -8.22 -10.09 -15.61
C LYS A 93 -7.51 -8.74 -15.70
N LYS A 94 -7.74 -7.81 -14.76
CA LYS A 94 -7.02 -6.53 -14.74
C LYS A 94 -5.78 -6.64 -13.84
N PRO A 95 -4.69 -5.90 -14.12
CA PRO A 95 -3.57 -5.81 -13.21
C PRO A 95 -4.01 -5.29 -11.83
N LEU A 96 -3.58 -5.97 -10.78
CA LEU A 96 -3.84 -5.57 -9.40
C LEU A 96 -2.49 -5.21 -8.72
N PRO A 97 -2.06 -3.93 -8.77
CA PRO A 97 -0.79 -3.51 -8.19
C PRO A 97 -0.86 -3.38 -6.64
N PRO A 98 0.30 -3.27 -5.95
CA PRO A 98 0.30 -2.84 -4.56
C PRO A 98 -0.18 -1.40 -4.43
N CYS A 99 -0.88 -1.09 -3.34
CA CYS A 99 -1.23 0.30 -3.03
C CYS A 99 0.03 1.13 -2.72
N ARG A 100 -0.03 2.43 -3.01
CA ARG A 100 1.02 3.41 -2.68
C ARG A 100 1.49 3.33 -1.23
N SER A 101 0.55 3.12 -0.29
CA SER A 101 0.85 2.95 1.14
C SER A 101 1.83 1.82 1.43
N VAL A 102 1.72 0.69 0.74
CA VAL A 102 2.60 -0.47 0.89
C VAL A 102 4.02 -0.12 0.43
N CYS A 103 4.14 0.52 -0.74
CA CYS A 103 5.41 0.98 -1.27
C CYS A 103 6.09 1.97 -0.32
N GLU A 104 5.36 2.96 0.21
CA GLU A 104 5.94 3.95 1.11
C GLU A 104 6.44 3.32 2.42
N ARG A 105 5.73 2.34 2.98
CA ARG A 105 6.19 1.59 4.16
C ARG A 105 7.43 0.73 3.86
N ALA A 106 7.50 0.09 2.70
CA ALA A 106 8.68 -0.64 2.26
C ALA A 106 9.89 0.30 2.08
N LYS A 107 9.68 1.40 1.37
CA LYS A 107 10.68 2.43 1.09
C LYS A 107 11.18 3.11 2.35
N ALA A 108 10.29 3.49 3.28
CA ALA A 108 10.66 4.18 4.51
C ALA A 108 11.65 3.37 5.36
N GLY A 109 11.46 2.05 5.44
CA GLY A 109 12.37 1.16 6.18
C GLY A 109 13.68 0.86 5.44
N CYS A 110 13.62 0.66 4.13
CA CYS A 110 14.75 0.09 3.37
C CYS A 110 15.57 1.10 2.57
N ALA A 111 14.98 2.20 2.11
CA ALA A 111 15.70 3.22 1.34
C ALA A 111 16.85 3.90 2.11
N PRO A 112 16.76 4.17 3.44
CA PRO A 112 17.91 4.69 4.20
C PRO A 112 19.10 3.73 4.19
N LEU A 113 18.84 2.42 4.33
CA LEU A 113 19.87 1.39 4.29
C LEU A 113 20.51 1.29 2.90
N MET A 114 19.71 1.29 1.83
CA MET A 114 20.23 1.31 0.46
C MET A 114 21.15 2.52 0.22
N ARG A 115 20.71 3.71 0.64
CA ARG A 115 21.50 4.95 0.49
C ARG A 115 22.82 4.92 1.24
N GLN A 116 22.87 4.29 2.41
CA GLN A 116 24.10 4.12 3.18
C GLN A 116 25.18 3.35 2.39
N TYR A 117 24.77 2.42 1.51
CA TYR A 117 25.66 1.67 0.64
C TYR A 117 25.74 2.23 -0.79
N GLY A 118 25.27 3.46 -1.02
CA GLY A 118 25.37 4.14 -2.31
C GLY A 118 24.30 3.75 -3.35
N PHE A 119 23.26 3.02 -2.94
CA PHE A 119 22.17 2.63 -3.84
C PHE A 119 20.92 3.48 -3.59
N PRO A 120 20.36 4.14 -4.61
CA PRO A 120 19.07 4.83 -4.48
C PRO A 120 17.92 3.82 -4.45
N TRP A 121 16.76 4.27 -3.98
CA TRP A 121 15.52 3.52 -4.20
C TRP A 121 15.22 3.45 -5.72
N PRO A 122 14.91 2.29 -6.31
CA PRO A 122 14.81 2.15 -7.76
C PRO A 122 13.72 3.05 -8.37
N ASP A 123 14.02 3.71 -9.49
CA ASP A 123 13.08 4.62 -10.16
C ASP A 123 11.80 3.91 -10.62
N ARG A 124 11.92 2.65 -11.06
CA ARG A 124 10.79 1.81 -11.48
C ARG A 124 9.90 1.36 -10.30
N MET A 125 10.34 1.56 -9.06
CA MET A 125 9.60 1.26 -7.83
C MET A 125 9.17 2.54 -7.08
N ARG A 126 9.16 3.68 -7.78
CA ARG A 126 8.67 4.94 -7.24
C ARG A 126 7.20 4.84 -6.82
N CYS A 127 6.93 5.15 -5.57
CA CYS A 127 5.60 4.97 -4.97
C CYS A 127 4.53 5.90 -5.57
N ASP A 128 4.93 7.04 -6.13
CA ASP A 128 4.04 7.97 -6.83
C ASP A 128 3.42 7.37 -8.12
N LEU A 129 4.04 6.32 -8.67
CA LEU A 129 3.50 5.57 -9.82
C LEU A 129 2.34 4.64 -9.44
N LEU A 130 2.14 4.39 -8.14
CA LEU A 130 1.14 3.43 -7.64
C LEU A 130 -0.16 4.14 -7.23
N PRO A 131 -1.31 3.44 -7.38
CA PRO A 131 -2.60 3.97 -6.99
C PRO A 131 -2.73 4.08 -5.46
N GLU A 132 -3.50 5.06 -5.01
CA GLU A 132 -3.95 5.14 -3.63
C GLU A 132 -5.13 4.21 -3.36
N GLN A 133 -5.26 3.76 -2.13
CA GLN A 133 -6.38 2.93 -1.72
C GLN A 133 -7.70 3.72 -1.80
N GLY A 134 -8.74 3.10 -2.34
CA GLY A 134 -10.04 3.75 -2.52
C GLY A 134 -10.17 4.59 -3.79
N ASN A 135 -9.17 4.54 -4.68
CA ASN A 135 -9.31 5.08 -6.03
C ASN A 135 -10.46 4.34 -6.76
N GLN A 136 -11.33 5.10 -7.44
CA GLN A 136 -12.51 4.57 -8.14
C GLN A 136 -12.14 3.80 -9.41
N ASP A 137 -11.01 4.13 -10.04
CA ASP A 137 -10.63 3.59 -11.35
C ASP A 137 -9.74 2.35 -11.26
N THR A 138 -8.93 2.24 -10.20
CA THR A 138 -7.90 1.19 -10.06
C THR A 138 -7.88 0.63 -8.64
N LEU A 139 -8.18 -0.66 -8.53
CA LEU A 139 -8.04 -1.41 -7.28
C LEU A 139 -6.55 -1.68 -7.00
N CYS A 140 -6.18 -1.79 -5.73
CA CYS A 140 -4.82 -2.10 -5.31
C CYS A 140 -4.82 -2.92 -4.02
N MET A 141 -3.71 -3.63 -3.74
CA MET A 141 -3.58 -4.49 -2.56
C MET A 141 -2.82 -3.83 -1.41
N ASP A 142 -3.32 -4.01 -0.19
CA ASP A 142 -2.62 -3.74 1.08
C ASP A 142 -3.02 -4.80 2.13
N TYR A 143 -2.09 -5.69 2.49
CA TYR A 143 -2.34 -6.80 3.42
C TYR A 143 -2.70 -6.33 4.84
N ASN A 144 -2.21 -5.16 5.27
CA ASN A 144 -2.36 -4.70 6.66
C ASN A 144 -3.82 -4.38 7.04
N ARG A 145 -4.71 -4.13 6.08
CA ARG A 145 -6.10 -3.74 6.36
C ARG A 145 -7.11 -4.88 6.27
N SER A 146 -6.74 -6.02 5.68
CA SER A 146 -7.61 -7.21 5.64
C SER A 146 -7.85 -7.79 7.04
N GLN A 147 -6.94 -7.56 7.99
CA GLN A 147 -7.13 -7.96 9.40
C GLN A 147 -7.94 -6.93 10.21
N THR A 148 -7.98 -5.66 9.80
CA THR A 148 -8.73 -4.59 10.50
C THR A 148 -10.17 -4.45 10.00
N THR A 149 -10.53 -5.10 8.88
CA THR A 149 -11.84 -4.95 8.23
C THR A 149 -12.70 -6.22 8.34
N THR A 150 -12.77 -6.81 9.54
CA THR A 150 -13.99 -7.51 9.98
C THR A 150 -14.89 -6.49 10.66
N ALA A 151 -15.31 -5.46 9.93
CA ALA A 151 -16.37 -4.58 10.37
C ALA A 151 -17.62 -4.97 9.58
N SER A 152 -18.55 -5.62 10.27
CA SER A 152 -19.90 -5.91 9.78
C SER A 152 -20.54 -4.67 9.14
N PRO A 153 -21.40 -4.82 8.12
CA PRO A 153 -22.07 -3.69 7.51
C PRO A 153 -22.98 -3.02 8.56
N VAL A 154 -22.65 -1.77 8.93
CA VAL A 154 -23.52 -0.95 9.77
C VAL A 154 -24.70 -0.50 8.92
N VAL A 155 -25.81 -1.24 9.03
CA VAL A 155 -27.13 -0.77 8.60
C VAL A 155 -27.49 0.45 9.43
N ALA A 156 -27.58 1.62 8.79
CA ALA A 156 -28.06 2.84 9.42
C ALA A 156 -29.52 2.65 9.86
N LYS A 157 -29.78 2.71 11.17
CA LYS A 157 -31.14 2.72 11.72
C LYS A 157 -31.56 4.17 12.04
N PRO A 158 -32.77 4.63 11.66
CA PRO A 158 -33.17 6.02 11.82
C PRO A 158 -33.61 6.30 13.26
N THR A 159 -33.09 7.37 13.86
CA THR A 159 -33.43 7.80 15.22
C THR A 159 -34.54 8.85 15.17
N ASN A 160 -35.79 8.43 15.42
CA ASN A 160 -36.88 9.35 15.74
C ASN A 160 -36.77 9.77 17.22
N ARG A 161 -36.39 11.02 17.51
CA ARG A 161 -36.75 11.69 18.77
C ARG A 161 -37.12 13.17 18.57
N PRO A 162 -38.10 13.70 19.31
CA PRO A 162 -38.62 15.05 19.09
C PRO A 162 -37.71 16.11 19.72
N VAL A 163 -37.52 17.21 19.00
CA VAL A 163 -36.77 18.40 19.44
C VAL A 163 -37.58 19.19 20.47
N LYS A 164 -36.99 19.50 21.63
CA LYS A 164 -37.52 20.51 22.57
C LYS A 164 -36.84 21.87 22.32
N PRO A 165 -37.58 23.00 22.42
CA PRO A 165 -37.08 24.33 22.07
C PRO A 165 -36.13 24.91 23.14
N TYR A 166 -35.05 25.53 22.66
CA TYR A 166 -34.03 26.23 23.42
C TYR A 166 -34.51 27.64 23.82
N ASN A 167 -34.36 28.01 25.09
CA ASN A 167 -34.69 29.35 25.60
C ASN A 167 -33.40 30.05 26.11
N PRO A 168 -33.03 31.24 25.59
CA PRO A 168 -31.73 31.85 25.84
C PRO A 168 -31.79 32.90 26.96
N ARG A 169 -31.36 32.58 28.19
CA ARG A 169 -31.04 33.62 29.20
C ARG A 169 -29.89 33.24 30.15
N LYS A 170 -28.88 34.13 30.16
CA LYS A 170 -27.77 34.41 31.11
C LYS A 170 -26.44 33.67 30.84
N LYS A 171 -25.43 34.28 30.18
CA LYS A 171 -24.45 35.35 30.57
C LYS A 171 -23.47 34.84 31.65
N ILE A 172 -22.13 34.98 31.62
CA ILE A 172 -21.11 35.86 30.99
C ILE A 172 -19.73 35.20 31.34
N SER A 173 -18.66 35.16 30.54
CA SER A 173 -17.60 36.20 30.45
C SER A 173 -16.47 35.74 29.51
N TYR A 174 -16.19 36.50 28.46
CA TYR A 174 -14.98 36.37 27.64
C TYR A 174 -14.07 37.58 27.89
N GLY A 175 -12.87 37.33 28.39
CA GLY A 175 -11.80 38.32 28.51
C GLY A 175 -10.92 38.37 27.26
N ARG A 176 -11.24 39.32 26.37
CA ARG A 176 -10.38 40.20 25.54
C ARG A 176 -8.98 39.69 25.12
N VAL A 177 -8.80 39.42 23.82
CA VAL A 177 -7.48 39.26 23.13
C VAL A 177 -7.12 40.57 22.42
N ILE A 178 -5.90 41.06 22.61
CA ILE A 178 -5.28 42.19 21.85
C ILE A 178 -4.09 41.65 21.04
N PRO A 179 -3.79 42.16 19.83
CA PRO A 179 -2.83 41.53 18.91
C PRO A 179 -1.45 42.20 18.88
N GLY A 180 -0.42 41.34 18.76
CA GLY A 180 0.85 41.61 18.06
C GLY A 180 2.07 41.98 18.92
N LYS A 181 3.15 41.18 18.82
CA LYS A 181 4.54 41.60 18.51
C LYS A 181 5.52 40.41 18.54
N HIS A 182 6.36 40.31 17.51
CA HIS A 182 7.50 39.39 17.41
C HIS A 182 8.64 39.78 18.37
N LYS A 183 9.28 38.80 19.03
CA LYS A 183 10.73 38.49 19.00
C LYS A 183 11.10 37.34 19.96
N PRO A 184 12.26 36.67 19.75
CA PRO A 184 12.54 35.31 20.20
C PRO A 184 13.31 35.29 21.53
N ALA A 185 13.17 34.21 22.30
CA ALA A 185 14.19 33.79 23.26
C ALA A 185 13.93 32.34 23.71
N GLU A 186 14.99 31.55 23.63
CA GLU A 186 15.29 30.29 24.30
C GLU A 186 14.43 29.95 25.53
N SER A 187 13.87 28.75 25.55
CA SER A 187 13.70 28.01 26.80
C SER A 187 14.40 26.64 26.66
N PRO A 188 15.22 26.23 27.65
CA PRO A 188 15.82 24.90 27.66
C PRO A 188 14.72 23.84 27.66
N CYS A 189 14.85 22.81 26.83
CA CYS A 189 14.04 21.61 26.98
C CYS A 189 14.32 21.04 28.38
N GLU A 190 13.34 21.09 29.29
CA GLU A 190 13.47 20.38 30.57
C GLU A 190 13.71 18.89 30.28
N PRO A 191 14.68 18.24 30.95
CA PRO A 191 14.98 16.83 30.74
C PRO A 191 13.92 15.98 31.47
N GLY A 192 12.74 15.86 30.85
CA GLY A 192 11.65 15.02 31.33
C GLY A 192 11.01 14.24 30.18
N CYS A 193 11.08 12.91 30.24
CA CYS A 193 10.32 12.05 29.33
C CYS A 193 8.85 12.04 29.80
N PHE A 194 7.96 12.67 29.03
CA PHE A 194 6.53 12.61 29.28
C PHE A 194 5.87 11.62 28.31
N CYS A 195 4.91 10.87 28.82
CA CYS A 195 4.09 10.00 27.97
C CYS A 195 3.24 10.87 27.03
N ARG A 196 3.33 10.59 25.72
CA ARG A 196 2.37 11.12 24.74
C ARG A 196 1.19 10.17 24.64
N ALA A 197 0.00 10.74 24.42
CA ALA A 197 -1.19 9.95 24.12
C ALA A 197 -0.89 8.94 22.99
N PRO A 198 -1.38 7.69 23.09
CA PRO A 198 -2.35 7.18 24.06
C PRO A 198 -1.75 6.65 25.38
N MET A 199 -0.44 6.81 25.62
CA MET A 199 0.21 6.32 26.84
C MET A 199 -0.08 7.26 28.02
N VAL A 200 -0.47 6.69 29.16
CA VAL A 200 -0.75 7.42 30.40
C VAL A 200 0.31 7.07 31.46
N PRO A 201 0.81 8.06 32.23
CA PRO A 201 1.77 7.79 33.29
C PRO A 201 1.09 7.07 34.46
N VAL A 202 1.70 5.98 34.90
CA VAL A 202 1.29 5.27 36.12
C VAL A 202 2.07 5.87 37.28
N THR A 203 1.49 6.84 37.98
CA THR A 203 2.14 7.50 39.12
C THR A 203 1.67 6.89 40.43
N GLY A 204 2.57 6.15 41.10
CA GLY A 204 2.43 5.71 42.49
C GLY A 204 1.63 4.43 42.72
N ASP A 205 1.77 3.90 43.94
CA ASP A 205 1.21 2.62 44.40
C ASP A 205 -0.32 2.54 44.36
N SER A 206 -1.00 3.69 44.33
CA SER A 206 -2.46 3.78 44.28
C SER A 206 -3.05 3.59 42.88
N HIS A 207 -2.23 3.54 41.83
CA HIS A 207 -2.74 3.42 40.46
C HIS A 207 -3.24 1.98 40.18
N PRO A 208 -4.42 1.77 39.58
CA PRO A 208 -5.02 0.43 39.39
C PRO A 208 -4.18 -0.56 38.58
N LEU A 209 -3.22 -0.04 37.80
CA LEU A 209 -2.28 -0.79 36.96
C LEU A 209 -0.87 -0.92 37.58
N HIS A 210 -0.67 -0.39 38.78
CA HIS A 210 0.59 -0.51 39.50
C HIS A 210 0.93 -2.00 39.73
N ASN A 211 2.15 -2.42 39.41
CA ASN A 211 2.62 -3.82 39.45
C ASN A 211 1.86 -4.84 38.58
N ARG A 212 1.01 -4.40 37.65
CA ARG A 212 0.25 -5.30 36.76
C ARG A 212 0.78 -5.38 35.32
N VAL A 213 1.84 -4.64 35.02
CA VAL A 213 2.48 -4.64 33.69
C VAL A 213 3.86 -5.29 33.80
N LYS A 214 4.06 -6.43 33.12
CA LYS A 214 5.39 -7.01 32.91
C LYS A 214 5.91 -6.46 31.58
N THR A 215 6.88 -5.55 31.62
CA THR A 215 7.69 -5.25 30.43
C THR A 215 8.58 -6.47 30.17
N GLY A 216 8.49 -7.05 28.97
CA GLY A 216 9.29 -8.22 28.60
C GLY A 216 10.77 -7.97 28.85
N GLN A 217 11.44 -8.95 29.46
CA GLN A 217 12.89 -8.96 29.58
C GLN A 217 13.50 -9.06 28.17
N ILE A 218 14.51 -8.23 27.91
CA ILE A 218 15.33 -8.27 26.70
C ILE A 218 16.44 -9.31 26.90
#